data_AF-A0A3B0XV92-F1
#
_entry.id   AF-A0A3B0XV92-F1
#
_cell.length_a   1.000
_cell.length_b   1.000
_cell.length_c   1.000
_cell.angle_alpha   90.00
_cell.angle_beta   90.00
_cell.angle_gamma   90.00
#
_symmetry.space_group_name_H-M   'P 1'
#
loop_
_entity.id
_entity.type
_entity.pdbx_description
1 polymer ?
#
loop_
_entity_poly.entity_id
_entity_poly.type
_entity_poly.pdbx_seq_one_letter_code
_entity_poly.pdbx_strand_id
1 'polypeptide(L)'
;CEEIENNLRFQGQYFDEETGLHYNRHRYYNPGTGQFISQDPIGLLGGVNNYQYAPNPVGWTDPLGLCKDDVALEPGVIFAGHGAVEAGTFEMPVGSSLTIYSELGATITEDLGVAIETGKVPDELFSRTYGPGEETPNFRLYKPDSGVIVQPTSVTVPAPTLASDLIQPNMGKCQWGACTSNSTYSNSNQIYHTDGIYKSENSTFYKKTENGWEKV
;
A
#
# COMPACT_ATOMS: atom_id res chain seq x y z
N CYS A 1 24.11 23.19 -44.69
CA CYS A 1 23.77 23.07 -43.27
C CYS A 1 22.93 21.81 -43.15
N GLU A 2 23.48 20.77 -42.54
CA GLU A 2 22.77 19.52 -42.33
C GLU A 2 21.83 19.75 -41.13
N GLU A 3 20.53 19.70 -41.36
CA GLU A 3 19.53 19.83 -40.28
C GLU A 3 19.63 18.57 -39.43
N ILE A 4 20.13 18.71 -38.20
CA ILE A 4 20.15 17.61 -37.23
C ILE A 4 18.72 17.49 -36.69
N GLU A 5 17.98 16.51 -37.19
CA GLU A 5 16.63 16.23 -36.69
C GLU A 5 16.71 15.64 -35.28
N ASN A 6 16.06 16.30 -34.33
CA ASN A 6 15.94 15.81 -32.96
C ASN A 6 14.73 14.88 -32.89
N ASN A 7 14.96 13.57 -32.71
CA ASN A 7 13.89 12.58 -32.61
C ASN A 7 13.25 12.49 -31.22
N LEU A 8 13.73 13.26 -30.24
CA LEU A 8 13.09 13.33 -28.92
C LEU A 8 11.82 14.19 -29.00
N ARG A 9 10.73 13.72 -28.38
CA ARG A 9 9.44 14.42 -28.29
C ARG A 9 9.12 14.72 -26.82
N PHE A 10 7.85 14.68 -26.41
CA PHE A 10 7.45 14.82 -25.00
C PHE A 10 8.17 13.79 -24.11
N GLN A 11 8.26 14.03 -22.79
CA GLN A 11 9.07 13.19 -21.88
C GLN A 11 8.81 11.68 -22.07
N GLY A 12 9.85 10.94 -22.50
CA GLY A 12 9.78 9.50 -22.74
C GLY A 12 9.46 9.06 -24.18
N GLN A 13 9.14 9.99 -25.08
CA GLN A 13 8.74 9.71 -26.46
C GLN A 13 9.91 9.79 -27.46
N TYR A 14 10.03 8.78 -28.31
CA TYR A 14 10.92 8.78 -29.47
C TYR A 14 10.10 8.85 -30.76
N PHE A 15 10.42 9.79 -31.64
CA PHE A 15 9.77 9.92 -32.94
C PHE A 15 10.26 8.83 -33.90
N ASP A 16 9.32 8.05 -34.42
CA ASP A 16 9.59 7.04 -35.45
C ASP A 16 9.21 7.61 -36.83
N GLU A 17 10.22 7.90 -37.64
CA GLU A 17 10.10 8.58 -38.94
C GLU A 17 9.36 7.72 -39.98
N GLU A 18 9.45 6.39 -39.87
CA GLU A 18 8.81 5.47 -40.83
C GLU A 18 7.29 5.43 -40.68
N THR A 19 6.76 5.68 -39.47
CA THR A 19 5.33 5.57 -39.16
C THR A 19 4.68 6.92 -38.81
N GLY A 20 5.46 7.96 -38.53
CA GLY A 20 4.97 9.26 -38.07
C GLY A 20 4.38 9.23 -36.65
N LEU A 21 4.61 8.14 -35.91
CA LEU A 21 4.10 7.92 -34.56
C LEU A 21 5.20 8.16 -33.52
N HIS A 22 4.78 8.38 -32.27
CA HIS A 22 5.70 8.57 -31.15
C HIS A 22 5.76 7.28 -30.36
N TYR A 23 6.92 6.62 -30.36
CA TYR A 23 7.17 5.43 -29.58
C TYR A 23 7.37 5.79 -28.10
N ASN A 24 6.55 5.18 -27.25
CA ASN A 24 6.49 5.44 -25.82
C ASN A 24 6.70 4.13 -25.06
N ARG A 25 7.94 3.60 -25.15
CA ARG A 25 8.40 2.29 -24.62
C ARG A 25 7.50 1.09 -24.94
N HIS A 26 6.33 0.98 -24.31
CA HIS A 26 5.43 -0.16 -24.48
C HIS A 26 4.31 0.10 -25.49
N ARG A 27 4.08 1.34 -25.92
CA ARG A 27 2.98 1.70 -26.83
C ARG A 27 3.39 2.76 -27.86
N TYR A 28 2.70 2.75 -28.99
CA TYR A 28 2.80 3.81 -30.01
C TYR A 28 1.70 4.85 -29.79
N TYR A 29 2.10 6.12 -29.72
CA TYR A 29 1.25 7.28 -29.52
C TYR A 29 1.06 8.03 -30.84
N ASN A 30 -0.19 8.37 -31.18
CA ASN A 30 -0.51 9.18 -32.34
C ASN A 30 -0.69 10.65 -31.91
N PRO A 31 0.23 11.55 -32.28
CA PRO A 31 0.13 12.97 -31.91
C PRO A 31 -1.03 13.70 -32.61
N GLY A 32 -1.52 13.20 -33.74
CA GLY A 32 -2.65 13.80 -34.47
C GLY A 32 -4.00 13.59 -33.78
N THR A 33 -4.16 12.51 -33.01
CA THR A 33 -5.41 12.17 -32.29
C THR A 33 -5.28 12.25 -30.77
N GLY A 34 -4.07 12.44 -30.23
CA GLY A 34 -3.81 12.58 -28.80
C GLY A 34 -3.96 11.29 -27.99
N GLN A 35 -3.81 10.12 -28.63
CA GLN A 35 -4.16 8.82 -28.06
C GLN A 35 -3.14 7.73 -28.46
N PHE A 36 -3.05 6.66 -27.67
CA PHE A 36 -2.34 5.44 -28.06
C PHE A 36 -3.11 4.70 -29.15
N ILE A 37 -2.40 4.04 -30.06
CA ILE A 37 -3.03 3.25 -31.15
C ILE A 37 -3.30 1.80 -30.75
N SER A 38 -2.68 1.33 -29.67
CA SER A 38 -2.87 0.00 -29.10
C SER A 38 -3.60 0.09 -27.77
N GLN A 39 -4.53 -0.84 -27.52
CA GLN A 39 -5.23 -0.96 -26.26
C GLN A 39 -4.23 -1.21 -25.10
N ASP A 40 -4.48 -0.60 -23.94
CA ASP A 40 -3.66 -0.80 -22.74
C ASP A 40 -3.61 -2.30 -22.31
N PRO A 41 -2.41 -2.91 -22.20
CA PRO A 41 -2.27 -4.30 -21.78
C PRO A 41 -2.76 -4.59 -20.35
N ILE A 42 -2.96 -3.58 -19.49
CA ILE A 42 -3.55 -3.76 -18.14
C ILE A 42 -5.09 -3.61 -18.12
N GLY A 43 -5.73 -3.39 -19.27
CA GLY A 43 -7.18 -3.29 -19.40
C GLY A 43 -7.78 -2.12 -18.60
N LEU A 44 -8.95 -2.35 -17.99
CA LEU A 44 -9.71 -1.34 -17.23
C LEU A 44 -8.96 -0.75 -16.01
N LEU A 45 -7.85 -1.36 -15.58
CA LEU A 45 -6.98 -0.84 -14.52
C LEU A 45 -6.21 0.42 -14.96
N GLY A 46 -6.04 0.64 -16.27
CA GLY A 46 -5.42 1.84 -16.84
C GLY A 46 -6.37 3.05 -16.93
N GLY A 47 -7.67 2.85 -16.64
CA GLY A 47 -8.71 3.87 -16.73
C GLY A 47 -9.89 3.44 -17.61
N VAL A 48 -10.95 4.25 -17.65
CA VAL A 48 -12.16 3.96 -18.45
C VAL A 48 -11.88 4.07 -19.96
N ASN A 49 -10.85 4.83 -20.34
CA ASN A 49 -10.44 5.01 -21.74
C ASN A 49 -9.07 4.37 -22.01
N ASN A 50 -9.09 3.13 -22.51
CA ASN A 50 -7.90 2.29 -22.76
C ASN A 50 -6.94 2.81 -23.85
N TYR A 51 -7.26 3.94 -24.49
CA TYR A 51 -6.46 4.58 -25.54
C TYR A 51 -5.91 5.95 -25.09
N GLN A 52 -6.23 6.40 -23.88
CA GLN A 52 -5.86 7.73 -23.40
C GLN A 52 -4.40 7.80 -22.94
N TYR A 53 -3.70 8.87 -23.34
CA TYR A 53 -2.30 9.12 -22.94
C TYR A 53 -2.18 9.66 -21.51
N ALA A 54 -2.94 10.72 -21.20
CA ALA A 54 -3.09 11.24 -19.85
C ALA A 54 -4.42 12.02 -19.75
N PRO A 55 -5.09 12.06 -18.58
CA PRO A 55 -6.25 12.92 -18.34
C PRO A 55 -5.95 14.42 -18.54
N ASN A 56 -4.73 14.86 -18.28
CA ASN A 56 -4.29 16.24 -18.49
C ASN A 56 -2.81 16.33 -18.92
N PRO A 57 -2.51 16.50 -20.22
CA PRO A 57 -1.15 16.43 -20.76
C PRO A 57 -0.26 17.65 -20.43
N VAL A 58 -0.77 18.66 -19.72
CA VAL A 58 -0.01 19.87 -19.34
C VAL A 58 0.70 19.72 -18.00
N GLY A 59 0.25 18.80 -17.13
CA GLY A 59 0.87 18.56 -15.82
C GLY A 59 1.21 17.09 -15.52
N TRP A 60 0.84 16.16 -16.40
CA TRP A 60 0.86 14.72 -16.13
C TRP A 60 1.80 14.04 -17.14
N THR A 61 2.77 13.28 -16.64
CA THR A 61 3.71 12.50 -17.47
C THR A 61 3.50 11.02 -17.15
N ASP A 62 3.50 10.16 -18.18
CA ASP A 62 3.47 8.69 -18.05
C ASP A 62 4.83 8.12 -18.54
N PRO A 63 5.84 7.96 -17.64
CA PRO A 63 7.19 7.55 -18.04
C PRO A 63 7.32 6.08 -18.45
N LEU A 64 6.32 5.24 -18.17
CA LEU A 64 6.34 3.81 -18.46
C LEU A 64 5.37 3.40 -19.58
N GLY A 65 4.42 4.27 -19.95
CA GLY A 65 3.39 3.97 -20.92
C GLY A 65 2.39 2.93 -20.41
N LEU A 66 2.26 2.78 -19.08
CA LEU A 66 1.52 1.69 -18.44
C LEU A 66 0.57 2.19 -17.34
N CYS A 67 0.93 3.21 -16.56
CA CYS A 67 -0.03 3.98 -15.78
C CYS A 67 0.62 5.24 -15.18
N LYS A 68 -0.25 6.20 -14.86
CA LYS A 68 -0.12 7.34 -13.93
C LYS A 68 1.02 7.18 -12.90
N ASP A 69 2.07 7.98 -13.05
CA ASP A 69 2.83 8.48 -11.91
C ASP A 69 1.96 9.51 -11.17
N ASP A 70 1.07 8.99 -10.33
CA ASP A 70 0.52 9.71 -9.20
C ASP A 70 0.80 8.89 -7.95
N VAL A 71 1.53 9.50 -7.03
CA VAL A 71 1.56 9.13 -5.62
C VAL A 71 0.18 9.48 -5.04
N ALA A 72 -0.83 8.73 -5.47
CA ALA A 72 -2.16 8.68 -4.91
C ALA A 72 -2.41 7.21 -4.58
N LEU A 73 -2.67 6.98 -3.30
CA LEU A 73 -2.99 5.69 -2.71
C LEU A 73 -4.06 4.97 -3.56
N GLU A 74 -3.68 4.00 -4.39
CA GLU A 74 -4.58 2.87 -4.66
C GLU A 74 -5.04 2.40 -3.26
N PRO A 75 -6.34 2.28 -2.98
CA PRO A 75 -6.80 1.76 -1.71
C PRO A 75 -6.28 0.32 -1.62
N GLY A 76 -5.14 0.16 -0.94
CA GLY A 76 -4.54 -1.13 -0.74
C GLY A 76 -5.53 -2.07 -0.07
N VAL A 77 -5.31 -3.38 -0.18
CA VAL A 77 -6.16 -4.35 0.50
C VAL A 77 -5.98 -4.19 2.01
N ILE A 78 -7.04 -3.79 2.71
CA ILE A 78 -6.99 -3.60 4.17
C ILE A 78 -7.57 -4.83 4.84
N PHE A 79 -6.76 -5.53 5.62
CA PHE A 79 -7.20 -6.64 6.47
C PHE A 79 -7.54 -6.09 7.85
N ALA A 80 -8.81 -6.17 8.25
CA ALA A 80 -9.29 -5.58 9.49
C ALA A 80 -10.00 -6.61 10.37
N GLY A 81 -9.86 -6.44 11.68
CA GLY A 81 -10.44 -7.32 12.70
C GLY A 81 -9.52 -7.51 13.90
N HIS A 82 -9.67 -8.65 14.57
CA HIS A 82 -8.73 -9.04 15.63
C HIS A 82 -7.52 -9.71 15.01
N GLY A 83 -6.34 -9.52 15.61
CA GLY A 83 -5.11 -10.08 15.09
C GLY A 83 -4.12 -10.46 16.18
N ALA A 84 -3.27 -11.43 15.87
CA ALA A 84 -2.15 -11.85 16.70
C ALA A 84 -0.96 -12.22 15.81
N VAL A 85 0.26 -12.12 16.33
CA VAL A 85 1.43 -12.71 15.65
C VAL A 85 1.60 -14.16 16.08
N GLU A 86 1.74 -15.07 15.11
CA GLU A 86 1.94 -16.50 15.35
C GLU A 86 3.41 -16.89 15.29
N ALA A 87 3.72 -18.10 15.76
CA ALA A 87 5.04 -18.68 15.56
C ALA A 87 5.25 -19.04 14.08
N GLY A 88 6.19 -18.37 13.43
CA GLY A 88 6.60 -18.65 12.05
C GLY A 88 6.63 -17.42 11.16
N THR A 89 7.24 -17.59 10.01
CA THR A 89 7.39 -16.57 8.97
C THR A 89 6.97 -17.14 7.62
N PHE A 90 6.61 -16.26 6.69
CA PHE A 90 6.37 -16.59 5.29
C PHE A 90 7.07 -15.57 4.41
N GLU A 91 7.44 -15.97 3.19
CA GLU A 91 8.01 -15.06 2.21
C GLU A 91 6.88 -14.24 1.56
N MET A 92 7.04 -12.92 1.55
CA MET A 92 6.05 -12.03 0.95
C MET A 92 5.92 -12.30 -0.56
N PRO A 93 4.72 -12.61 -1.08
CA PRO A 93 4.53 -12.92 -2.50
C PRO A 93 4.96 -11.79 -3.44
N VAL A 94 5.43 -12.17 -4.63
CA VAL A 94 5.77 -11.22 -5.70
C VAL A 94 4.59 -10.29 -6.02
N GLY A 95 4.87 -9.00 -6.18
CA GLY A 95 3.86 -8.00 -6.51
C GLY A 95 2.93 -7.61 -5.35
N SER A 96 3.25 -8.04 -4.13
CA SER A 96 2.49 -7.74 -2.92
C SER A 96 3.38 -7.16 -1.83
N SER A 97 2.84 -6.27 -1.01
CA SER A 97 3.49 -5.78 0.21
C SER A 97 2.51 -5.77 1.37
N LEU A 98 3.02 -5.82 2.61
CA LEU A 98 2.20 -5.75 3.82
C LEU A 98 2.72 -4.65 4.74
N THR A 99 1.89 -3.66 5.05
CA THR A 99 2.19 -2.63 6.04
C THR A 99 1.51 -2.95 7.37
N ILE A 100 2.29 -3.02 8.45
CA ILE A 100 1.81 -3.10 9.82
C ILE A 100 2.03 -1.75 10.53
N TYR A 101 1.18 -1.45 11.51
CA TYR A 101 1.18 -0.16 12.24
C TYR A 101 1.50 -0.31 13.74
N SER A 102 2.04 -1.47 14.12
CA SER A 102 2.49 -1.76 15.48
C SER A 102 3.71 -2.66 15.45
N GLU A 103 4.57 -2.57 16.47
CA GLU A 103 5.63 -3.55 16.67
C GLU A 103 5.07 -4.92 17.06
N LEU A 104 5.78 -6.00 16.74
CA LEU A 104 5.36 -7.36 17.06
C LEU A 104 5.12 -7.53 18.56
N GLY A 105 3.97 -8.10 18.89
CA GLY A 105 3.51 -8.29 20.26
C GLY A 105 2.55 -7.21 20.74
N ALA A 106 2.49 -6.05 20.08
CA ALA A 106 1.72 -4.91 20.56
C ALA A 106 0.25 -4.92 20.11
N THR A 107 -0.54 -4.07 20.75
CA THR A 107 -1.96 -3.88 20.46
C THR A 107 -2.17 -2.55 19.73
N ILE A 108 -3.13 -2.48 18.82
CA ILE A 108 -3.58 -1.22 18.22
C ILE A 108 -4.94 -0.83 18.83
N THR A 109 -5.23 0.46 18.94
CA THR A 109 -6.54 0.93 19.38
C THR A 109 -7.57 0.90 18.24
N GLU A 110 -8.85 0.96 18.59
CA GLU A 110 -9.93 1.07 17.60
C GLU A 110 -9.79 2.33 16.74
N ASP A 111 -9.43 3.46 17.33
CA ASP A 111 -9.19 4.71 16.59
C ASP A 111 -8.08 4.57 15.54
N LEU A 112 -7.02 3.83 15.88
CA LEU A 112 -5.95 3.53 14.93
C LEU A 112 -6.42 2.54 13.85
N GLY A 113 -7.19 1.51 14.21
CA GLY A 113 -7.84 0.62 13.26
C GLY A 113 -8.66 1.40 12.22
N VAL A 114 -9.54 2.29 12.68
CA VAL A 114 -10.35 3.16 11.81
C VAL A 114 -9.48 4.08 10.96
N ALA A 115 -8.39 4.63 11.50
CA ALA A 115 -7.46 5.46 10.73
C ALA A 115 -6.78 4.68 9.60
N ILE A 116 -6.38 3.43 9.84
CA ILE A 116 -5.83 2.53 8.81
C ILE A 116 -6.88 2.28 7.74
N GLU A 117 -8.09 1.88 8.15
CA GLU A 117 -9.19 1.56 7.24
C GLU A 117 -9.66 2.74 6.38
N THR A 118 -9.51 3.96 6.89
CA THR A 118 -9.86 5.20 6.17
C THR A 118 -8.68 5.86 5.46
N GLY A 119 -7.47 5.28 5.55
CA GLY A 119 -6.25 5.85 4.99
C GLY A 119 -5.81 7.17 5.63
N LYS A 120 -6.26 7.45 6.86
CA LYS A 120 -5.96 8.65 7.65
C LYS A 120 -4.91 8.41 8.74
N VAL A 121 -4.01 7.47 8.50
CA VAL A 121 -2.91 7.20 9.43
C VAL A 121 -1.96 8.41 9.44
N PRO A 122 -1.60 8.95 10.61
CA PRO A 122 -0.64 10.05 10.70
C PRO A 122 0.76 9.65 10.22
N ASP A 123 1.46 10.56 9.54
CA ASP A 123 2.78 10.29 8.95
C ASP A 123 3.87 9.96 9.99
N GLU A 124 3.75 10.50 11.20
CA GLU A 124 4.70 10.28 12.29
C GLU A 124 4.46 8.97 13.05
N LEU A 125 3.40 8.25 12.72
CA LEU A 125 3.09 6.98 13.36
C LEU A 125 4.05 5.89 12.90
N PHE A 126 4.41 5.00 13.82
CA PHE A 126 5.13 3.79 13.48
C PHE A 126 4.39 2.99 12.39
N SER A 127 5.11 2.69 11.31
CA SER A 127 4.69 1.70 10.34
C SER A 127 5.90 0.90 9.86
N ARG A 128 5.68 -0.38 9.57
CA ARG A 128 6.67 -1.25 8.94
C ARG A 128 6.04 -1.92 7.73
N THR A 129 6.66 -1.76 6.57
CA THR A 129 6.23 -2.40 5.33
C THR A 129 7.18 -3.54 4.98
N TYR A 130 6.61 -4.73 4.77
CA TYR A 130 7.29 -5.89 4.24
C TYR A 130 7.13 -5.92 2.72
N GLY A 131 8.25 -5.92 2.00
CA GLY A 131 8.27 -5.92 0.53
C GLY A 131 8.24 -7.33 -0.07
N PRO A 132 8.01 -7.46 -1.39
CA PRO A 132 8.09 -8.74 -2.09
C PRO A 132 9.42 -9.48 -1.83
N GLY A 133 9.36 -10.76 -1.48
CA GLY A 133 10.53 -11.58 -1.15
C GLY A 133 11.08 -11.39 0.27
N GLU A 134 10.52 -10.47 1.06
CA GLU A 134 10.93 -10.28 2.46
C GLU A 134 10.31 -11.35 3.36
N GLU A 135 11.11 -11.88 4.29
CA GLU A 135 10.64 -12.77 5.34
C GLU A 135 9.74 -11.99 6.32
N THR A 136 8.46 -12.34 6.31
CA THR A 136 7.40 -11.65 7.04
C THR A 136 6.85 -12.54 8.15
N PRO A 137 6.67 -12.05 9.39
CA PRO A 137 5.98 -12.79 10.44
C PRO A 137 4.58 -13.20 9.99
N ASN A 138 4.18 -14.43 10.30
CA ASN A 138 2.85 -14.87 9.94
C ASN A 138 1.83 -14.37 10.97
N PHE A 139 1.00 -13.42 10.56
CA PHE A 139 -0.07 -12.89 11.41
C PHE A 139 -1.32 -13.73 11.24
N ARG A 140 -2.07 -13.93 12.32
CA ARG A 140 -3.40 -14.53 12.25
C ARG A 140 -4.45 -13.45 12.35
N LEU A 141 -5.34 -13.39 11.38
CA LEU A 141 -6.55 -12.57 11.43
C LEU A 141 -7.68 -13.42 12.00
N TYR A 142 -8.45 -12.83 12.89
CA TYR A 142 -9.65 -13.40 13.47
C TYR A 142 -10.86 -12.60 13.03
N LYS A 143 -12.01 -13.26 13.01
CA LYS A 143 -13.29 -12.61 12.73
C LYS A 143 -13.51 -11.44 13.70
N PRO A 144 -13.91 -10.25 13.23
CA PRO A 144 -14.32 -9.17 14.13
C PRO A 144 -15.59 -9.58 14.89
N ASP A 145 -15.57 -9.36 16.21
CA ASP A 145 -16.74 -9.51 17.06
C ASP A 145 -17.66 -8.28 16.95
N SER A 146 -18.87 -8.34 17.50
CA SER A 146 -19.86 -7.25 17.45
C SER A 146 -19.40 -5.93 18.08
N GLY A 147 -18.26 -5.91 18.77
CA GLY A 147 -17.66 -4.72 19.36
C GLY A 147 -16.71 -3.95 18.42
N VAL A 148 -16.22 -4.55 17.33
CA VAL A 148 -15.24 -3.91 16.44
C VAL A 148 -15.95 -3.30 15.22
N ILE A 149 -15.74 -2.00 15.01
CA ILE A 149 -16.26 -1.30 13.83
C ILE A 149 -15.28 -1.50 12.68
N VAL A 150 -15.71 -2.23 11.65
CA VAL A 150 -14.92 -2.46 10.42
C VAL A 150 -15.63 -1.80 9.24
N GLN A 151 -14.86 -1.10 8.40
CA GLN A 151 -15.34 -0.48 7.17
C GLN A 151 -15.76 -1.55 6.16
N PRO A 152 -16.82 -1.30 5.36
CA PRO A 152 -17.30 -2.27 4.36
C PRO A 152 -16.30 -2.54 3.24
N THR A 153 -15.29 -1.68 3.07
CA THR A 153 -14.20 -1.84 2.10
C THR A 153 -13.05 -2.72 2.61
N SER A 154 -13.03 -3.03 3.91
CA SER A 154 -11.99 -3.85 4.53
C SER A 154 -12.29 -5.34 4.39
N VAL A 155 -11.24 -6.14 4.17
CA VAL A 155 -11.32 -7.60 4.13
C VAL A 155 -11.35 -8.14 5.56
N THR A 156 -12.40 -8.90 5.86
CA THR A 156 -12.57 -9.65 7.11
C THR A 156 -12.57 -11.14 6.82
N VAL A 157 -12.33 -11.95 7.85
CA VAL A 157 -12.31 -13.42 7.72
C VAL A 157 -13.45 -14.06 8.52
N PRO A 158 -14.08 -15.14 8.02
CA PRO A 158 -15.15 -15.83 8.74
C PRO A 158 -14.64 -16.76 9.85
N ALA A 159 -13.37 -17.15 9.79
CA ALA A 159 -12.67 -18.02 10.73
C ALA A 159 -11.21 -17.55 10.88
N PRO A 160 -10.46 -18.04 11.88
CA PRO A 160 -9.06 -17.63 12.05
C PRO A 160 -8.20 -18.03 10.84
N THR A 161 -7.61 -17.06 10.14
CA THR A 161 -6.87 -17.26 8.88
C THR A 161 -5.49 -16.60 8.97
N LEU A 162 -4.47 -17.24 8.40
CA LEU A 162 -3.10 -16.74 8.41
C LEU A 162 -2.86 -15.72 7.29
N ALA A 163 -1.96 -14.77 7.51
CA ALA A 163 -1.54 -13.78 6.52
C ALA A 163 -0.95 -14.45 5.28
N SER A 164 -0.25 -15.58 5.46
CA SER A 164 0.24 -16.41 4.34
C SER A 164 -0.87 -16.96 3.44
N ASP A 165 -2.08 -17.17 3.97
CA ASP A 165 -3.22 -17.67 3.20
C ASP A 165 -4.00 -16.50 2.57
N LEU A 166 -3.99 -15.34 3.22
CA LEU A 166 -4.67 -14.13 2.78
C LEU A 166 -3.92 -13.40 1.67
N ILE A 167 -2.61 -13.31 1.78
CA ILE A 167 -1.77 -12.55 0.86
C ILE A 167 -1.30 -13.44 -0.27
N GLN A 168 -1.75 -13.11 -1.47
CA GLN A 168 -1.46 -13.79 -2.71
C GLN A 168 -0.56 -12.91 -3.60
N PRO A 169 0.09 -13.46 -4.65
CA PRO A 169 0.86 -12.66 -5.59
C PRO A 169 0.03 -11.56 -6.27
N ASN A 170 0.66 -10.41 -6.54
CA ASN A 170 0.08 -9.25 -7.25
C ASN A 170 -1.13 -8.60 -6.57
N MET A 171 -1.25 -8.68 -5.24
CA MET A 171 -2.26 -7.95 -4.48
C MET A 171 -1.92 -6.46 -4.30
N GLY A 172 -0.71 -6.03 -4.66
CA GLY A 172 -0.26 -4.66 -4.47
C GLY A 172 -0.04 -4.35 -2.99
N LYS A 173 -0.39 -3.13 -2.59
CA LYS A 173 -0.22 -2.69 -1.19
C LYS A 173 -1.30 -3.34 -0.32
N CYS A 174 -0.90 -4.11 0.68
CA CYS A 174 -1.80 -4.60 1.72
C CYS A 174 -1.51 -3.88 3.03
N GLN A 175 -2.56 -3.60 3.80
CA GLN A 175 -2.47 -2.96 5.10
C GLN A 175 -3.06 -3.87 6.17
N TRP A 176 -2.41 -3.93 7.33
CA TRP A 176 -2.84 -4.73 8.46
C TRP A 176 -3.49 -3.84 9.52
N GLY A 177 -4.82 -3.75 9.47
CA GLY A 177 -5.68 -3.06 10.42
C GLY A 177 -6.10 -3.95 11.60
N ALA A 178 -5.20 -4.81 12.06
CA ALA A 178 -5.45 -5.69 13.20
C ALA A 178 -4.26 -5.71 14.17
N CYS A 179 -4.50 -6.15 15.40
CA CYS A 179 -3.45 -6.25 16.40
C CYS A 179 -2.35 -7.24 15.95
N THR A 180 -1.13 -7.04 16.47
CA THR A 180 -0.04 -8.01 16.33
C THR A 180 0.26 -8.64 17.69
N SER A 181 -0.76 -8.75 18.55
CA SER A 181 -0.60 -9.03 19.96
C SER A 181 -0.07 -10.44 20.20
N ASN A 182 0.93 -10.56 21.06
CA ASN A 182 1.45 -11.84 21.54
C ASN A 182 2.23 -11.62 22.84
N SER A 183 1.80 -12.33 23.89
CA SER A 183 2.38 -12.25 25.24
C SER A 183 3.84 -12.69 25.35
N THR A 184 4.40 -13.37 24.35
CA THR A 184 5.80 -13.81 24.37
C THR A 184 6.79 -12.71 24.00
N TYR A 185 6.32 -11.59 23.46
CA TYR A 185 7.16 -10.49 23.00
C TYR A 185 7.34 -9.43 24.08
N SER A 186 8.51 -8.79 24.11
CA SER A 186 8.82 -7.70 25.07
C SER A 186 7.87 -6.50 24.96
N ASN A 187 7.22 -6.35 23.81
CA ASN A 187 6.34 -5.23 23.50
C ASN A 187 4.87 -5.54 23.77
N SER A 188 4.56 -6.66 24.45
CA SER A 188 3.18 -7.09 24.68
C SER A 188 2.33 -6.13 25.52
N ASN A 189 2.97 -5.22 26.24
CA ASN A 189 2.32 -4.18 27.04
C ASN A 189 2.18 -2.84 26.29
N GLN A 190 2.63 -2.75 25.04
CA GLN A 190 2.54 -1.53 24.24
C GLN A 190 1.22 -1.46 23.48
N ILE A 191 0.67 -0.25 23.42
CA ILE A 191 -0.60 0.09 22.77
C ILE A 191 -0.31 1.22 21.80
N TYR A 192 -0.56 0.99 20.51
CA TYR A 192 -0.37 1.93 19.43
C TYR A 192 -1.70 2.65 19.18
N HIS A 193 -1.67 3.98 19.27
CA HIS A 193 -2.81 4.86 19.06
C HIS A 193 -2.46 5.91 17.99
N THR A 194 -3.45 6.61 17.46
CA THR A 194 -3.26 7.63 16.40
C THR A 194 -2.35 8.78 16.83
N ASP A 195 -2.26 9.08 18.12
CA ASP A 195 -1.49 10.21 18.67
C ASP A 195 -0.18 9.78 19.38
N GLY A 196 0.19 8.49 19.28
CA GLY A 196 1.44 7.97 19.81
C GLY A 196 1.36 6.55 20.36
N ILE A 197 2.44 6.14 21.02
CA ILE A 197 2.60 4.80 21.59
C ILE A 197 2.50 4.90 23.11
N TYR A 198 1.68 4.05 23.70
CA TYR A 198 1.41 3.98 25.13
C TYR A 198 1.83 2.64 25.70
N LYS A 199 2.07 2.59 27.01
CA LYS A 199 2.15 1.34 27.77
C LYS A 199 1.55 1.53 29.16
N SER A 200 1.10 0.44 29.77
CA SER A 200 0.70 0.43 31.18
C SER A 200 1.63 -0.48 32.00
N GLU A 201 2.12 0.05 33.12
CA GLU A 201 2.95 -0.70 34.08
C GLU A 201 2.48 -0.32 35.50
N ASN A 202 2.16 -1.32 36.33
CA ASN A 202 1.74 -1.12 37.73
C ASN A 202 0.63 -0.06 37.90
N SER A 203 -0.41 -0.11 37.06
CA SER A 203 -1.54 0.84 37.04
C SER A 203 -1.16 2.29 36.72
N THR A 204 0.03 2.52 36.18
CA THR A 204 0.49 3.81 35.66
C THR A 204 0.62 3.75 34.14
N PHE A 205 0.16 4.80 33.45
CA PHE A 205 0.27 4.93 32.01
C PHE A 205 1.50 5.74 31.62
N TYR A 206 2.15 5.34 30.53
CA TYR A 206 3.29 6.03 29.97
C TYR A 206 3.08 6.25 28.48
N LYS A 207 3.50 7.41 27.97
CA LYS A 207 3.56 7.75 26.55
C LYS A 207 5.01 7.75 26.09
N LYS A 208 5.27 7.18 24.91
CA LYS A 208 6.60 7.18 24.28
C LYS A 208 6.87 8.58 23.69
N THR A 209 7.99 9.18 24.08
CA THR A 209 8.53 10.44 23.57
C THR A 209 9.93 10.22 23.00
N GLU A 210 10.53 11.24 22.39
CA GLU A 210 11.91 11.17 21.87
C GLU A 210 12.93 10.82 22.98
N ASN A 211 12.64 11.20 24.22
CA ASN A 211 13.50 10.98 25.38
C ASN A 211 13.21 9.67 26.13
N GLY A 212 12.27 8.85 25.63
CA GLY A 212 11.91 7.56 26.24
C GLY A 212 10.45 7.49 26.67
N TRP A 213 10.18 7.05 27.90
CA TRP A 213 8.83 6.88 28.42
C TRP A 213 8.50 7.94 29.46
N GLU A 214 7.46 8.74 29.19
CA GLU A 214 6.98 9.77 30.10
C GLU A 214 5.63 9.35 30.71
N LYS A 215 5.48 9.58 32.01
CA LYS A 215 4.25 9.26 32.73
C LYS A 215 3.13 10.23 32.31
N VAL A 216 1.95 9.67 32.04
CA VAL A 216 0.72 10.41 31.68
C VAL A 216 -0.20 10.52 32.89
#